data_AF-A0A316KSE4-F1
#
_entry.id   AF-A0A316KSE4-F1
#
_cell.length_a   1.000
_cell.length_b   1.000
_cell.length_c   1.000
_cell.angle_alpha   90.00
_cell.angle_beta   90.00
_cell.angle_gamma   90.00
#
_symmetry.space_group_name_H-M   'P 1'
#
loop_
_entity.id
_entity.type
_entity.pdbx_description
1 polymer ?
#
loop_
_entity_poly.entity_id
_entity_poly.type
_entity_poly.pdbx_seq_one_letter_code
_entity_poly.pdbx_strand_id
1 'polypeptide(L)'
;RRVMIDLGRYTQAASAAMCVDMRNALASAARSRNVPHKELPSGGGHDCATFASLGIPSAMVFIRNRNGSHNPDEHMDFSDFAAACDVLTEWATTRMS
;
A
#
# COMPACT_ATOMS: atom_id res chain seq x y z
N ARG A 1 -38.26 6.78 10.52
CA ARG A 1 -38.83 6.59 9.15
C ARG A 1 -39.01 7.99 8.54
N ARG A 2 -38.44 8.25 7.36
CA ARG A 2 -38.13 9.57 6.71
C ARG A 2 -36.76 10.15 7.08
N VAL A 3 -35.70 9.57 6.51
CA VAL A 3 -34.38 10.22 6.42
C VAL A 3 -34.14 10.45 4.93
N MET A 4 -33.78 11.67 4.54
CA MET A 4 -33.22 11.93 3.22
C MET A 4 -31.72 11.74 3.30
N ILE A 5 -31.17 10.91 2.42
CA ILE A 5 -29.73 10.72 2.27
C ILE A 5 -29.31 11.56 1.07
N ASP A 6 -28.64 12.67 1.33
CA ASP A 6 -27.91 13.41 0.30
C ASP A 6 -26.53 12.76 0.14
N LEU A 7 -26.30 12.13 -1.01
CA LEU A 7 -25.04 11.46 -1.32
C LEU A 7 -23.93 12.43 -1.75
N GLY A 8 -24.25 13.72 -1.87
CA GLY A 8 -23.31 14.72 -2.36
C GLY A 8 -22.82 14.44 -3.78
N ARG A 9 -21.71 15.08 -4.15
CA ARG A 9 -21.14 14.97 -5.49
C ARG A 9 -20.27 13.72 -5.60
N TYR A 10 -20.47 12.93 -6.64
CA TYR A 10 -19.61 11.79 -6.93
C TYR A 10 -18.21 12.29 -7.31
N THR A 11 -17.19 11.87 -6.55
CA THR A 11 -15.79 12.21 -6.81
C THR A 11 -15.03 10.96 -7.21
N GLN A 12 -14.35 11.00 -8.36
CA GLN A 12 -13.27 10.05 -8.66
C GLN A 12 -11.94 10.70 -8.29
N ALA A 13 -11.20 10.04 -7.40
CA ALA A 13 -9.83 10.44 -7.13
C ALA A 13 -8.98 10.18 -8.37
N ALA A 14 -8.15 11.15 -8.77
CA ALA A 14 -7.18 10.95 -9.83
C ALA A 14 -6.13 9.90 -9.40
N SER A 15 -5.55 9.19 -10.37
CA SER A 15 -4.45 8.26 -10.10
C SER A 15 -3.27 8.98 -9.45
N ALA A 16 -2.85 8.50 -8.29
CA ALA A 16 -1.71 9.05 -7.57
C ALA A 16 -0.43 8.28 -7.91
N ALA A 17 0.59 8.98 -8.43
CA ALA A 17 1.89 8.39 -8.69
C ALA A 17 2.69 8.27 -7.39
N MET A 18 3.11 7.05 -7.05
CA MET A 18 3.96 6.79 -5.88
C MET A 18 5.41 7.19 -6.17
N CYS A 19 6.12 7.65 -5.14
CA CYS A 19 7.50 8.12 -5.23
C CYS A 19 8.43 7.00 -5.73
N VAL A 20 9.10 7.26 -6.86
CA VAL A 20 10.00 6.31 -7.54
C VAL A 20 11.15 5.91 -6.62
N ASP A 21 11.77 6.86 -5.93
CA ASP A 21 12.91 6.59 -5.05
C ASP A 21 12.51 5.74 -3.83
N MET A 22 11.30 5.96 -3.29
CA MET A 22 10.79 5.11 -2.20
C MET A 22 10.47 3.70 -2.68
N ARG A 23 9.86 3.54 -3.86
CA ARG A 23 9.60 2.24 -4.47
C ARG A 23 10.89 1.46 -4.73
N ASN A 24 11.89 2.12 -5.31
CA ASN A 24 13.20 1.51 -5.58
C ASN A 24 13.90 1.08 -4.30
N ALA A 25 13.84 1.91 -3.25
CA ALA A 25 14.40 1.58 -1.94
C ALA A 25 13.68 0.39 -1.28
N LEU A 26 12.35 0.34 -1.33
CA LEU A 26 11.56 -0.81 -0.84
C LEU A 26 11.87 -2.08 -1.61
N ALA A 27 11.99 -2.01 -2.95
CA ALA A 27 12.39 -3.14 -3.77
C ALA A 27 13.82 -3.62 -3.44
N SER A 28 14.72 -2.69 -3.08
CA SER A 28 16.06 -3.04 -2.62
C SER A 28 16.05 -3.77 -1.27
N ALA A 29 15.25 -3.29 -0.32
CA ALA A 29 15.05 -3.97 0.96
C ALA A 29 14.43 -5.37 0.80
N ALA A 30 13.46 -5.53 -0.12
CA ALA A 30 12.92 -6.84 -0.46
C ALA A 30 13.99 -7.79 -1.01
N ARG A 31 14.88 -7.29 -1.88
CA ARG A 31 16.02 -8.09 -2.39
C ARG A 31 17.00 -8.48 -1.29
N SER A 32 17.38 -7.57 -0.39
CA SER A 32 18.35 -7.89 0.68
C SER A 32 17.80 -8.92 1.67
N ARG A 33 16.48 -8.95 1.87
CA ARG A 33 15.77 -9.95 2.69
C ARG A 33 15.39 -11.23 1.94
N ASN A 34 15.76 -11.36 0.66
CA ASN A 34 15.37 -12.48 -0.21
C ASN A 34 13.84 -12.70 -0.31
N VAL A 35 13.06 -11.61 -0.23
CA VAL A 35 11.60 -11.66 -0.35
C VAL A 35 11.20 -11.46 -1.82
N PRO A 36 10.54 -12.46 -2.46
CA PRO A 36 10.01 -12.30 -3.81
C PRO A 36 8.98 -11.17 -3.85
N HIS A 37 9.10 -10.28 -4.83
CA HIS A 37 8.20 -9.14 -4.99
C HIS A 37 7.95 -8.84 -6.47
N LYS A 38 6.88 -8.09 -6.72
CA LYS A 38 6.56 -7.52 -8.03
C LYS A 38 5.94 -6.14 -7.84
N GLU A 39 6.07 -5.29 -8.86
CA GLU A 39 5.39 -4.00 -8.87
C GLU A 39 3.94 -4.14 -9.32
N LEU A 40 3.03 -3.44 -8.65
CA LEU A 40 1.60 -3.48 -8.95
C LEU A 40 0.98 -2.09 -8.76
N PRO A 41 0.06 -1.65 -9.63
CA PRO A 41 -0.81 -0.53 -9.32
C PRO A 41 -1.82 -0.92 -8.24
N SER A 42 -2.22 0.04 -7.40
CA SER A 42 -3.35 -0.15 -6.47
C SER A 42 -4.67 0.01 -7.20
N GLY A 43 -5.56 -0.98 -7.07
CA GLY A 43 -6.96 -0.86 -7.51
C GLY A 43 -7.86 -0.18 -6.47
N GLY A 44 -7.41 -0.07 -5.21
CA GLY A 44 -8.14 0.56 -4.11
C GLY A 44 -7.61 1.95 -3.76
N GLY A 45 -8.48 2.78 -3.20
CA GLY A 45 -8.09 4.06 -2.59
C GLY A 45 -7.43 3.84 -1.23
N HIS A 46 -6.34 4.56 -0.97
CA HIS A 46 -5.62 4.56 0.30
C HIS A 46 -5.19 6.00 0.64
N ASP A 47 -4.98 6.30 1.92
CA ASP A 47 -4.53 7.63 2.38
C ASP A 47 -3.21 8.06 1.72
N CYS A 48 -2.39 7.08 1.33
CA CYS A 48 -1.16 7.26 0.57
C CYS A 48 -1.39 8.06 -0.74
N ALA A 49 -2.54 7.90 -1.39
CA ALA A 49 -2.90 8.68 -2.58
C ALA A 49 -3.13 10.16 -2.25
N THR A 50 -3.76 10.46 -1.10
CA THR A 50 -3.92 11.84 -0.61
C THR A 50 -2.58 12.47 -0.31
N PHE A 51 -1.69 11.78 0.41
CA PHE A 51 -0.35 12.29 0.71
C PHE A 51 0.45 12.59 -0.57
N ALA A 52 0.43 11.66 -1.53
CA ALA A 52 1.07 11.89 -2.83
C ALA A 52 0.47 13.10 -3.57
N SER A 53 -0.84 13.29 -3.54
CA SER A 53 -1.51 14.46 -4.16
C SER A 53 -1.12 15.80 -3.52
N LEU A 54 -0.72 15.77 -2.25
CA LEU A 54 -0.23 16.93 -1.50
C LEU A 54 1.29 17.12 -1.64
N GLY A 55 1.95 16.34 -2.51
CA GLY A 55 3.40 16.44 -2.74
C GLY A 55 4.26 15.75 -1.68
N ILE A 56 3.66 14.98 -0.77
CA ILE A 56 4.40 14.21 0.24
C ILE A 56 4.88 12.90 -0.41
N PRO A 57 6.20 12.62 -0.43
CA PRO A 57 6.73 11.36 -0.97
C PRO A 57 6.09 10.17 -0.26
N SER A 58 5.40 9.33 -1.04
CA SER A 58 4.63 8.21 -0.51
C SER A 58 4.81 6.97 -1.39
N ALA A 59 4.81 5.79 -0.77
CA ALA A 59 4.84 4.48 -1.43
C ALA A 59 4.12 3.44 -0.56
N MET A 60 3.76 2.30 -1.13
CA MET A 60 3.06 1.23 -0.42
C MET A 60 3.78 -0.11 -0.59
N VAL A 61 3.66 -0.96 0.42
CA VAL A 61 4.01 -2.39 0.37
C VAL A 61 2.71 -3.18 0.41
N PHE A 62 2.50 -4.04 -0.58
CA PHE A 62 1.34 -4.94 -0.60
C PHE A 62 1.72 -6.33 -0.12
N ILE A 63 0.80 -6.91 0.65
CA ILE A 63 0.90 -8.26 1.17
C ILE A 63 -0.11 -9.13 0.42
N ARG A 64 0.27 -10.37 0.13
CA ARG A 64 -0.66 -11.31 -0.51
C ARG A 64 -1.86 -11.52 0.40
N ASN A 65 -3.04 -11.41 -0.19
CA ASN A 65 -4.31 -11.63 0.48
C ASN A 65 -5.16 -12.55 -0.40
N ARG A 66 -5.71 -13.61 0.19
CA ARG A 66 -6.63 -14.53 -0.49
C ARG A 66 -8.05 -14.00 -0.37
N ASN A 67 -8.89 -14.36 -1.34
CA ASN A 67 -10.33 -14.03 -1.38
C ASN A 67 -10.67 -12.53 -1.47
N GLY A 68 -9.69 -11.66 -1.71
CA GLY A 68 -9.91 -10.22 -1.78
C GLY A 68 -10.22 -9.60 -0.42
N SER A 69 -10.54 -8.30 -0.42
CA SER A 69 -10.79 -7.55 0.82
C SER A 69 -12.29 -7.28 1.05
N HIS A 70 -12.65 -6.75 2.22
CA HIS A 70 -14.02 -6.37 2.61
C HIS A 70 -15.02 -7.53 2.56
N ASN A 71 -14.57 -8.74 2.90
CA ASN A 71 -15.43 -9.91 2.98
C ASN A 71 -14.99 -10.81 4.16
N PRO A 72 -15.89 -11.65 4.70
CA PRO A 72 -15.57 -12.51 5.85
C PRO A 72 -14.46 -13.53 5.60
N ASP A 73 -14.22 -13.88 4.32
CA ASP A 73 -13.22 -14.88 3.92
C ASP A 73 -11.86 -14.25 3.60
N GLU A 74 -11.70 -12.94 3.78
CA GLU A 74 -10.43 -12.22 3.64
C GLU A 74 -9.34 -12.89 4.49
N HIS A 75 -8.23 -13.28 3.85
CA HIS A 75 -7.22 -14.10 4.52
C HIS A 75 -5.80 -13.79 4.03
N MET A 76 -5.01 -13.21 4.92
CA MET A 76 -3.58 -13.00 4.78
C MET A 76 -2.80 -14.10 5.51
N ASP A 77 -1.76 -14.64 4.89
CA ASP A 77 -0.86 -15.59 5.55
C ASP A 77 0.09 -14.84 6.51
N PHE A 78 0.25 -15.35 7.73
CA PHE A 78 1.17 -14.73 8.70
C PHE A 78 2.63 -14.72 8.21
N SER A 79 3.04 -15.69 7.39
CA SER A 79 4.38 -15.71 6.80
C SER A 79 4.57 -14.58 5.80
N ASP A 80 3.54 -14.24 5.02
CA ASP A 80 3.56 -13.09 4.11
C ASP A 80 3.57 -11.77 4.88
N PHE A 81 2.82 -11.70 5.97
CA PHE A 81 2.83 -10.53 6.86
C PHE A 81 4.22 -10.31 7.47
N ALA A 82 4.83 -11.36 8.03
CA ALA A 82 6.16 -11.29 8.62
C ALA A 82 7.21 -10.87 7.59
N ALA A 83 7.18 -11.43 6.39
CA ALA A 83 8.08 -11.04 5.31
C ALA A 83 7.94 -9.55 4.92
N ALA A 84 6.71 -9.03 4.87
CA ALA A 84 6.47 -7.61 4.60
C ALA A 84 6.97 -6.70 5.74
N CYS A 85 6.79 -7.11 7.00
CA CYS A 85 7.35 -6.39 8.16
C CYS A 85 8.88 -6.36 8.11
N ASP A 86 9.53 -7.46 7.76
CA ASP A 86 10.98 -7.53 7.59
C ASP A 86 11.48 -6.54 6.53
N VAL A 87 10.80 -6.47 5.37
CA VAL A 87 11.13 -5.53 4.30
C VAL A 87 10.94 -4.08 4.75
N LEU A 88 9.83 -3.77 5.42
CA LEU A 88 9.56 -2.42 5.87
C LEU A 88 10.55 -1.98 6.95
N THR A 89 10.92 -2.90 7.85
CA THR A 89 11.92 -2.66 8.90
C THR A 89 13.29 -2.38 8.29
N GLU A 90 13.76 -3.26 7.40
CA GLU A 90 15.03 -3.09 6.68
C GLU A 90 15.09 -1.75 5.94
N TRP A 91 14.02 -1.41 5.22
CA TRP A 91 13.95 -0.13 4.51
C TRP A 91 14.00 1.08 5.44
N ALA A 92 13.27 1.04 6.57
CA ALA A 92 13.23 2.13 7.53
C ALA A 92 14.58 2.33 8.22
N THR A 93 15.25 1.25 8.62
CA THR A 93 16.53 1.32 9.32
C THR A 93 17.69 1.72 8.41
N THR A 94 17.70 1.25 7.16
CA THR A 94 18.77 1.55 6.20
C THR A 94 18.68 2.98 5.65
N ARG A 95 17.53 3.67 5.82
CA ARG A 95 17.38 5.10 5.50
C ARG A 95 17.76 6.06 6.64
N MET A 96 17.85 5.56 7.86
CA MET A 96 18.19 6.36 9.06
C MET A 96 19.69 6.30 9.40
N SER A 97 20.47 5.56 8.61
CA SER A 97 21.94 5.50 8.67
C SER A 97 22.53 6.31 7.52
#